data_AF-A0AAU2YYS4-F1
#
_entry.id   AF-A0AAU2YYS4-F1
#
_cell.length_a   1.000
_cell.length_b   1.000
_cell.length_c   1.000
_cell.angle_alpha   90.00
_cell.angle_beta   90.00
_cell.angle_gamma   90.00
#
_symmetry.space_group_name_H-M   'P 1'
#
loop_
_entity.id
_entity.type
_entity.pdbx_description
1 polymer ?
#
loop_
_entity_poly.entity_id
_entity_poly.type
_entity_poly.pdbx_seq_one_letter_code
_entity_poly.pdbx_strand_id
1 'polypeptide(L)'
;MSPALRSSRPALLFATALLLSSCGIPETGVVETGEPATGIRPAQLLYFVSEGAVVAVHRQVVIGPVGVETAVEAVLEGPDVTERRRGMATELPRLTGDATVGTDGGRVTVELPVGTRRLTEKALTQLICTAAGAGPDKTSTTVTVTVPDAWHTEGSGETCASATGAAPARLLD
;
A
#
# COMPACT_ATOMS: atom_id res chain seq x y z
N MET A 1 -16.95 10.61 -82.14
CA MET A 1 -17.79 11.68 -81.57
C MET A 1 -17.97 11.43 -80.09
N SER A 2 -17.54 12.38 -79.26
CA SER A 2 -17.60 12.39 -77.79
C SER A 2 -19.06 12.30 -77.28
N PRO A 3 -19.33 11.91 -76.01
CA PRO A 3 -19.28 12.95 -74.97
C PRO A 3 -18.91 12.54 -73.53
N ALA A 4 -18.32 13.52 -72.85
CA ALA A 4 -18.58 13.96 -71.48
C ALA A 4 -18.29 13.01 -70.30
N LEU A 5 -17.13 13.21 -69.66
CA LEU A 5 -16.95 12.96 -68.24
C LEU A 5 -17.95 13.82 -67.45
N ARG A 6 -19.01 13.22 -66.91
CA ARG A 6 -19.85 13.86 -65.90
C ARG A 6 -19.25 13.63 -64.52
N SER A 7 -19.07 14.76 -63.84
CA SER A 7 -18.67 14.95 -62.45
C SER A 7 -19.26 13.88 -61.50
N SER A 8 -18.44 12.90 -61.12
CA SER A 8 -18.74 11.94 -60.05
C SER A 8 -18.33 12.47 -58.66
N ARG A 9 -18.40 13.80 -58.48
CA ARG A 9 -18.13 14.44 -57.18
C ARG A 9 -19.21 14.23 -56.10
N PRO A 10 -20.52 14.07 -56.40
CA PRO A 10 -21.50 13.90 -55.32
C PRO A 10 -21.47 12.49 -54.71
N ALA A 11 -21.04 11.48 -55.48
CA ALA A 11 -20.98 10.10 -55.03
C ALA A 11 -19.86 9.87 -53.99
N LEU A 12 -18.71 10.52 -54.16
CA LEU A 12 -17.57 10.40 -53.24
C LEU A 12 -17.82 11.11 -51.90
N LEU A 13 -18.57 12.22 -51.91
CA LEU A 13 -18.99 12.95 -50.70
C LEU A 13 -20.03 12.16 -49.88
N PHE A 14 -20.91 11.42 -50.55
CA PHE A 14 -21.92 10.60 -49.88
C PHE A 14 -21.30 9.40 -49.17
N ALA A 15 -20.32 8.74 -49.80
CA ALA A 15 -19.62 7.60 -49.20
C ALA A 15 -18.78 7.99 -47.96
N THR A 16 -18.18 9.19 -47.95
CA THR A 16 -17.47 9.71 -46.77
C THR A 16 -18.44 10.11 -45.65
N ALA A 17 -19.61 10.67 -45.96
CA ALA A 17 -20.62 11.01 -44.95
C ALA A 17 -21.20 9.78 -44.22
N LEU A 18 -21.39 8.65 -44.92
CA LEU A 18 -21.88 7.41 -44.30
C LEU A 18 -20.85 6.75 -43.38
N LEU A 19 -19.55 6.96 -43.59
CA LEU A 19 -18.50 6.46 -42.70
C LEU A 19 -18.40 7.26 -41.39
N LEU A 20 -18.94 8.48 -41.34
CA LEU A 20 -19.02 9.29 -40.12
C LEU A 20 -20.26 9.00 -39.26
N SER A 21 -21.23 8.22 -39.74
CA SER A 21 -22.32 7.73 -38.88
C SER A 21 -21.87 6.50 -38.08
N SER A 22 -20.76 6.63 -37.34
CA SER A 22 -20.35 5.64 -36.35
C SER A 22 -21.24 5.81 -35.11
N CYS A 23 -22.11 4.83 -34.90
CA CYS A 23 -22.88 4.55 -33.68
C CYS A 23 -23.44 5.78 -32.94
N GLY A 24 -24.64 6.23 -33.34
CA GLY A 24 -25.48 7.05 -32.47
C GLY A 24 -25.91 6.21 -31.26
N ILE A 25 -25.06 6.14 -30.24
CA ILE A 25 -25.39 5.51 -28.97
C ILE A 25 -26.40 6.44 -28.28
N PRO A 26 -27.63 5.97 -28.01
CA PRO A 26 -28.59 6.78 -27.26
C PRO A 26 -27.98 7.09 -25.89
N GLU A 27 -28.17 8.33 -25.44
CA GLU A 27 -27.85 8.76 -24.07
C GLU A 27 -28.57 7.78 -23.12
N THR A 28 -27.87 6.75 -22.64
CA THR A 28 -28.44 5.87 -21.63
C THR A 28 -28.57 6.72 -20.39
N GLY A 29 -29.80 6.99 -19.95
CA GLY A 29 -30.03 7.66 -18.67
C GLY A 29 -29.22 6.98 -17.57
N VAL A 30 -28.82 7.74 -16.56
CA VAL A 30 -28.07 7.19 -15.42
C VAL A 30 -28.89 6.05 -14.83
N VAL A 31 -28.42 4.82 -15.03
CA VAL A 31 -28.95 3.66 -14.33
C VAL A 31 -28.24 3.65 -13.00
N GLU A 32 -28.97 3.99 -11.93
CA GLU A 32 -28.51 3.80 -10.56
C GLU A 32 -28.22 2.31 -10.36
N THR A 33 -26.96 1.91 -10.56
CA THR A 33 -26.51 0.51 -10.65
C THR A 33 -26.46 -0.20 -9.29
N GLY A 34 -27.28 0.24 -8.34
CA GLY A 34 -27.32 -0.23 -6.96
C GLY A 34 -26.29 0.46 -6.08
N GLU A 35 -26.33 0.14 -4.79
CA GLU A 35 -25.30 0.57 -3.84
C GLU A 35 -23.91 0.21 -4.35
N PRO A 36 -22.87 1.02 -4.06
CA PRO A 36 -21.49 0.68 -4.36
C PRO A 36 -21.19 -0.73 -3.86
N ALA A 37 -20.42 -1.50 -4.62
CA ALA A 37 -19.92 -2.77 -4.13
C ALA A 37 -19.28 -2.52 -2.75
N THR A 38 -19.86 -3.11 -1.71
CA THR A 38 -19.28 -3.11 -0.36
C THR A 38 -18.11 -4.08 -0.37
N GLY A 39 -17.10 -3.78 -1.19
CA GLY A 39 -16.02 -4.69 -1.57
C GLY A 39 -15.11 -5.05 -0.40
N ILE A 40 -14.08 -5.84 -0.76
CA ILE A 40 -13.00 -6.27 0.13
C ILE A 40 -12.46 -5.05 0.87
N ARG A 41 -12.48 -5.11 2.21
CA ARG A 41 -11.87 -4.05 3.03
C ARG A 41 -10.37 -4.06 2.83
N PRO A 42 -9.73 -2.92 2.54
CA PRO A 42 -8.29 -2.87 2.42
C PRO A 42 -7.66 -3.30 3.75
N ALA A 43 -6.54 -4.01 3.66
CA ALA A 43 -5.77 -4.41 4.82
C ALA A 43 -4.33 -3.94 4.65
N GLN A 44 -3.75 -3.45 5.74
CA GLN A 44 -2.34 -3.09 5.83
C GLN A 44 -1.56 -4.20 6.54
N LEU A 45 -0.30 -4.39 6.15
CA LEU A 45 0.59 -5.36 6.76
C LEU A 45 1.36 -4.67 7.90
N LEU A 46 1.14 -5.13 9.12
CA LEU A 46 1.82 -4.65 10.32
C LEU A 46 2.68 -5.78 10.91
N TYR A 47 3.76 -5.41 11.58
CA TYR A 47 4.63 -6.36 12.25
C TYR A 47 4.62 -6.16 13.77
N PHE A 48 4.20 -7.19 14.49
CA PHE A 48 4.11 -7.23 15.95
C PHE A 48 5.00 -8.32 16.54
N VAL A 49 5.16 -8.34 17.86
CA VAL A 49 5.88 -9.41 18.56
C VAL A 49 4.86 -10.39 19.15
N SER A 50 5.07 -11.68 18.94
CA SER A 50 4.31 -12.76 19.56
C SER A 50 5.28 -13.89 19.93
N GLU A 51 5.18 -14.43 21.14
CA GLU A 51 6.06 -15.51 21.61
C GLU A 51 7.57 -15.19 21.43
N GLY A 52 7.95 -13.91 21.56
CA GLY A 52 9.33 -13.43 21.42
C GLY A 52 9.85 -13.28 19.98
N ALA A 53 9.03 -13.57 18.97
CA ALA A 53 9.33 -13.43 17.55
C ALA A 53 8.52 -12.32 16.89
N VAL A 54 9.06 -11.69 15.85
CA VAL A 54 8.33 -10.71 15.03
C VAL A 54 7.44 -11.45 14.02
N VAL A 55 6.17 -11.07 13.94
CA VAL A 55 5.16 -11.75 13.11
C VAL A 55 4.35 -10.74 12.31
N ALA A 56 4.02 -11.12 11.07
CA ALA A 56 3.24 -10.29 10.15
C ALA A 56 1.73 -10.45 10.42
N VAL A 57 1.01 -9.34 10.49
CA VAL A 57 -0.42 -9.25 10.79
C VAL A 57 -1.11 -8.37 9.75
N HIS A 58 -2.17 -8.90 9.13
CA HIS A 58 -3.03 -8.11 8.25
C HIS A 58 -4.10 -7.42 9.08
N ARG A 59 -3.99 -6.10 9.24
CA ARG A 59 -4.98 -5.28 9.94
C ARG A 59 -5.92 -4.63 8.92
N GLN A 60 -7.22 -4.80 9.11
CA GLN A 60 -8.23 -4.16 8.26
C GLN A 60 -8.28 -2.66 8.52
N VAL A 61 -8.31 -1.87 7.46
CA VAL A 61 -8.49 -0.42 7.52
C VAL A 61 -9.97 -0.13 7.31
N VAL A 62 -10.63 0.34 8.37
CA VAL A 62 -12.07 0.60 8.35
C VAL A 62 -12.37 1.97 7.73
N ILE A 63 -11.52 2.96 8.00
CA ILE A 63 -11.67 4.35 7.56
C ILE A 63 -10.28 4.88 7.17
N GLY A 64 -10.20 5.60 6.05
CA GLY A 64 -9.00 6.31 5.64
C GLY A 64 -8.14 5.57 4.61
N PRO A 65 -7.06 6.23 4.14
CA PRO A 65 -6.17 5.69 3.13
C PRO A 65 -5.27 4.59 3.70
N VAL A 66 -4.92 3.63 2.84
CA VAL A 66 -3.78 2.73 3.06
C VAL A 66 -2.52 3.38 2.52
N GLY A 67 -1.44 3.38 3.29
CA GLY A 67 -0.16 3.95 2.88
C GLY A 67 0.93 3.75 3.93
N VAL A 68 2.14 4.21 3.60
CA VAL A 68 3.31 4.10 4.47
C VAL A 68 3.10 4.83 5.79
N GLU A 69 2.62 6.08 5.73
CA GLU A 69 2.37 6.92 6.91
C GLU A 69 1.37 6.26 7.87
N THR A 70 0.19 5.86 7.37
CA THR A 70 -0.84 5.20 8.20
C THR A 70 -0.40 3.83 8.73
N ALA A 71 0.48 3.12 8.03
CA ALA A 71 1.07 1.87 8.53
C ALA A 71 2.08 2.12 9.66
N VAL A 72 2.95 3.12 9.51
CA VAL A 72 3.93 3.52 10.53
C VAL A 72 3.22 4.02 11.79
N GLU A 73 2.22 4.88 11.65
CA GLU A 73 1.39 5.34 12.77
C GLU A 73 0.73 4.18 13.51
N ALA A 74 0.10 3.26 12.77
CA ALA A 74 -0.62 2.13 13.35
C ALA A 74 0.29 1.13 14.11
N VAL A 75 1.54 0.92 13.67
CA VAL A 75 2.48 0.05 14.39
C VAL A 75 3.09 0.75 15.61
N LEU A 76 3.27 2.07 15.55
CA LEU A 76 3.70 2.89 16.69
C LEU A 76 2.61 3.00 17.77
N GLU A 77 1.33 3.06 17.38
CA GLU A 77 0.19 2.96 18.31
C GLU A 77 0.16 1.58 19.00
N GLY A 78 0.56 0.54 18.27
CA GLY A 78 0.68 -0.82 18.75
C GLY A 78 -0.51 -1.71 18.42
N PRO A 79 -0.57 -2.92 19.00
CA PRO A 79 -1.63 -3.88 18.72
C PRO A 79 -2.99 -3.45 19.27
N ASP A 80 -4.04 -3.68 18.49
CA ASP A 80 -5.42 -3.39 18.90
C ASP A 80 -5.89 -4.38 19.99
N VAL A 81 -7.13 -4.21 20.47
CA VAL A 81 -7.68 -5.06 21.54
C VAL A 81 -7.76 -6.54 21.11
N THR A 82 -8.08 -6.82 19.85
CA THR A 82 -8.22 -8.18 19.33
C THR A 82 -6.87 -8.85 19.12
N GLU A 83 -5.90 -8.13 18.58
CA GLU A 83 -4.52 -8.59 18.40
C GLU A 83 -3.84 -8.83 19.75
N ARG A 84 -4.02 -7.93 20.74
CA ARG A 84 -3.54 -8.14 22.12
C ARG A 84 -4.12 -9.40 22.75
N ARG A 85 -5.42 -9.67 22.54
CA ARG A 85 -6.04 -10.93 22.99
C ARG A 85 -5.46 -12.18 22.32
N ARG A 86 -4.81 -12.03 21.16
CA ARG A 86 -4.09 -13.10 20.46
C ARG A 86 -2.61 -13.20 20.87
N GLY A 87 -2.18 -12.45 21.89
CA GLY A 87 -0.80 -12.47 22.38
C GLY A 87 0.16 -11.53 21.65
N MET A 88 -0.35 -10.65 20.76
CA MET A 88 0.48 -9.68 20.06
C MET A 88 0.87 -8.53 20.98
N ALA A 89 2.13 -8.12 20.89
CA ALA A 89 2.73 -7.00 21.61
C ALA A 89 3.55 -6.11 20.64
N THR A 90 4.00 -4.95 21.13
CA THR A 90 4.95 -4.10 20.42
C THR A 90 6.18 -3.87 21.30
N GLU A 91 7.37 -3.91 20.70
CA GLU A 91 8.61 -3.45 21.33
C GLU A 91 8.96 -1.99 20.99
N LEU A 92 8.13 -1.34 20.16
CA LEU A 92 8.32 0.07 19.87
C LEU A 92 8.08 0.91 21.12
N PRO A 93 8.94 1.92 21.38
CA PRO A 93 8.76 2.82 22.50
C PRO A 93 7.53 3.69 22.29
N ARG A 94 6.91 4.12 23.40
CA ARG A 94 5.98 5.25 23.35
C ARG A 94 6.78 6.50 23.02
N LEU A 95 6.49 7.11 21.88
CA LEU A 95 7.14 8.33 21.45
C LEU A 95 6.64 9.53 22.25
N THR A 96 7.49 10.54 22.42
CA THR A 96 7.14 11.82 23.08
C THR A 96 6.60 12.87 22.11
N GLY A 97 6.50 12.52 20.83
CA GLY A 97 5.99 13.34 19.73
C GLY A 97 5.73 12.47 18.51
N ASP A 98 5.35 13.10 17.40
CA ASP A 98 4.99 12.39 16.18
C ASP A 98 6.22 11.98 15.37
N ALA A 99 6.13 10.83 14.71
CA ALA A 99 7.12 10.43 13.71
C ALA A 99 6.80 11.13 12.39
N THR A 100 7.82 11.59 11.67
CA THR A 100 7.66 12.13 10.32
C THR A 100 8.01 11.05 9.30
N VAL A 101 7.14 10.85 8.31
CA VAL A 101 7.33 9.83 7.27
C VAL A 101 7.51 10.48 5.91
N GLY A 102 8.59 10.13 5.21
CA GLY A 102 8.87 10.56 3.84
C GLY A 102 8.97 9.37 2.90
N THR A 103 8.54 9.54 1.65
CA THR A 103 8.71 8.55 0.58
C THR A 103 9.32 9.20 -0.65
N ASP A 104 10.36 8.59 -1.21
CA ASP A 104 11.03 9.06 -2.43
C ASP A 104 11.55 7.88 -3.25
N GLY A 105 11.06 7.70 -4.49
CA GLY A 105 11.67 6.79 -5.47
C GLY A 105 11.89 5.33 -5.02
N GLY A 106 11.09 4.80 -4.10
CA GLY A 106 11.28 3.45 -3.52
C GLY A 106 12.04 3.41 -2.19
N ARG A 107 12.39 4.57 -1.65
CA ARG A 107 12.92 4.74 -0.29
C ARG A 107 11.84 5.31 0.62
N VAL A 108 11.77 4.79 1.83
CA VAL A 108 10.99 5.34 2.93
C VAL A 108 11.95 5.87 4.00
N THR A 109 11.67 7.06 4.51
CA THR A 109 12.36 7.61 5.68
C THR A 109 11.37 7.73 6.81
N VAL A 110 11.70 7.19 7.99
CA VAL A 110 10.94 7.35 9.22
C VAL A 110 11.81 8.10 10.20
N GLU A 111 11.47 9.35 10.44
CA GLU A 111 12.13 10.20 11.43
C GLU A 111 11.36 10.14 12.75
N LEU A 112 12.01 9.61 13.78
CA LEU A 112 11.47 9.52 15.13
C LEU A 112 11.85 10.79 15.92
N PRO A 113 11.03 11.19 16.92
CA PRO A 113 11.31 12.36 17.74
C PRO A 113 12.70 12.34 18.38
N VAL A 114 13.30 13.52 18.49
CA VAL A 114 14.55 13.74 19.22
C VAL A 114 14.46 13.17 20.64
N GLY A 115 15.54 12.54 21.10
CA GLY A 115 15.59 11.86 22.40
C GLY A 115 15.05 10.42 22.40
N THR A 116 14.51 9.93 21.26
CA THR A 116 14.19 8.51 21.12
C THR A 116 15.47 7.68 21.21
N ARG A 117 15.53 6.81 22.22
CA ARG A 117 16.66 5.90 22.41
C ARG A 117 16.77 4.95 21.22
N ARG A 118 17.98 4.42 21.01
CA ARG A 118 18.20 3.41 19.98
C ARG A 118 17.28 2.22 20.20
N LEU A 119 16.56 1.86 19.13
CA LEU A 119 15.58 0.78 19.14
C LEU A 119 16.27 -0.59 19.29
N THR A 120 15.56 -1.55 19.89
CA THR A 120 15.98 -2.96 19.88
C THR A 120 15.93 -3.52 18.47
N GLU A 121 16.60 -4.65 18.23
CA GLU A 121 16.55 -5.32 16.93
C GLU A 121 15.10 -5.64 16.52
N LYS A 122 14.30 -6.21 17.44
CA LYS A 122 12.89 -6.51 17.17
C LYS A 122 12.06 -5.24 16.90
N ALA A 123 12.26 -4.17 17.65
CA ALA A 123 11.58 -2.90 17.40
C ALA A 123 11.95 -2.31 16.02
N LEU A 124 13.22 -2.37 15.63
CA LEU A 124 13.66 -1.99 14.29
C LEU A 124 13.01 -2.87 13.21
N THR A 125 13.02 -4.20 13.37
CA THR A 125 12.38 -5.12 12.44
C THR A 125 10.88 -4.83 12.31
N GLN A 126 10.17 -4.61 13.43
CA GLN A 126 8.75 -4.25 13.41
C GLN A 126 8.49 -2.99 12.57
N LEU A 127 9.25 -1.92 12.82
CA LEU A 127 9.06 -0.63 12.14
C LEU A 127 9.47 -0.71 10.67
N ILE A 128 10.66 -1.24 10.37
CA ILE A 128 11.20 -1.36 9.02
C ILE A 128 10.28 -2.23 8.16
N CYS A 129 9.86 -3.38 8.66
CA CYS A 129 9.04 -4.30 7.87
C CYS A 129 7.61 -3.82 7.67
N THR A 130 7.07 -3.08 8.64
CA THR A 130 5.79 -2.38 8.45
C THR A 130 5.90 -1.31 7.37
N ALA A 131 6.91 -0.43 7.45
CA ALA A 131 7.13 0.62 6.48
C ALA A 131 7.39 0.08 5.06
N ALA A 132 8.26 -0.93 4.94
CA ALA A 132 8.55 -1.58 3.67
C ALA A 132 7.30 -2.28 3.08
N GLY A 133 6.53 -2.98 3.92
CA GLY A 133 5.31 -3.68 3.49
C GLY A 133 4.18 -2.76 3.01
N ALA A 134 4.24 -1.48 3.37
CA ALA A 134 3.35 -0.42 2.89
C ALA A 134 3.93 0.41 1.74
N GLY A 135 5.21 0.20 1.42
CA GLY A 135 5.90 0.86 0.30
C GLY A 135 5.40 0.41 -1.07
N PRO A 136 5.82 1.09 -2.15
CA PRO A 136 5.37 0.80 -3.51
C PRO A 136 5.77 -0.61 -3.98
N ASP A 137 6.91 -1.11 -3.51
CA ASP A 137 7.36 -2.50 -3.70
C ASP A 137 7.81 -3.07 -2.35
N LYS A 138 7.02 -4.00 -1.82
CA LYS A 138 7.22 -4.58 -0.48
C LYS A 138 8.57 -5.26 -0.29
N THR A 139 9.22 -5.68 -1.37
CA THR A 139 10.50 -6.38 -1.32
C THR A 139 11.66 -5.44 -1.54
N SER A 140 11.61 -4.55 -2.54
CA SER A 140 12.74 -3.67 -2.85
C SER A 140 12.76 -2.34 -2.08
N THR A 141 11.71 -2.01 -1.32
CA THR A 141 11.65 -0.76 -0.56
C THR A 141 12.74 -0.72 0.51
N THR A 142 13.63 0.27 0.39
CA THR A 142 14.64 0.59 1.41
C THR A 142 14.02 1.51 2.46
N VAL A 143 14.22 1.21 3.74
CA VAL A 143 13.70 2.01 4.84
C VAL A 143 14.85 2.54 5.68
N THR A 144 14.91 3.86 5.85
CA THR A 144 15.84 4.51 6.78
C THR A 144 15.06 4.98 8.00
N VAL A 145 15.38 4.45 9.17
CA VAL A 145 14.86 4.93 10.46
C VAL A 145 15.91 5.85 11.08
N THR A 146 15.54 7.06 11.43
CA THR A 146 16.47 8.07 11.95
C THR A 146 15.90 8.80 13.16
N VAL A 147 16.80 9.21 14.05
CA VAL A 147 16.57 10.26 15.04
C VAL A 147 17.57 11.36 14.72
N PRO A 148 17.12 12.60 14.44
CA PRO A 148 18.01 13.69 14.06
C PRO A 148 19.17 13.86 15.06
N ASP A 149 20.38 14.01 14.53
CA ASP A 149 21.62 14.22 15.27
C ASP A 149 21.98 13.15 16.32
N ALA A 150 21.33 11.97 16.29
CA ALA A 150 21.54 10.92 17.28
C ALA A 150 21.95 9.58 16.66
N TRP A 151 21.07 8.97 15.86
CA TRP A 151 21.34 7.68 15.23
C TRP A 151 20.44 7.46 14.02
N HIS A 152 20.92 6.66 13.09
CA HIS A 152 20.11 6.15 11.99
C HIS A 152 20.39 4.66 11.79
N THR A 153 19.46 3.97 11.14
CA THR A 153 19.58 2.57 10.74
C THR A 153 18.83 2.38 9.44
N GLU A 154 19.42 1.62 8.52
CA GLU A 154 18.80 1.27 7.25
C GLU A 154 18.43 -0.22 7.25
N GLY A 155 17.30 -0.55 6.63
CA GLY A 155 16.88 -1.91 6.35
C GLY A 155 16.05 -1.98 5.06
N SER A 156 15.66 -3.20 4.68
CA SER A 156 14.97 -3.46 3.42
C SER A 156 13.89 -4.53 3.58
N GLY A 157 12.84 -4.41 2.78
CA GLY A 157 11.72 -5.36 2.72
C GLY A 157 12.13 -6.80 2.39
N GLU A 158 13.25 -7.00 1.69
CA GLU A 158 13.78 -8.32 1.33
C GLU A 158 13.97 -9.21 2.58
N THR A 159 14.38 -8.60 3.69
CA THR A 159 14.68 -9.31 4.95
C THR A 159 13.43 -9.59 5.79
N CYS A 160 12.30 -8.97 5.46
CA CYS A 160 11.07 -9.02 6.25
C CYS A 160 10.28 -10.33 6.07
N ALA A 161 10.44 -10.98 4.91
CA ALA A 161 9.90 -12.32 4.70
C ALA A 161 10.58 -13.35 5.61
N SER A 162 11.89 -13.21 5.84
CA SER A 162 12.67 -14.10 6.71
C SER A 162 12.45 -13.86 8.20
N ALA A 163 12.03 -12.64 8.59
CA ALA A 163 11.70 -12.31 9.97
C ALA A 163 10.38 -12.94 10.44
N THR A 164 9.50 -13.29 9.51
CA THR A 164 8.27 -14.04 9.83
C THR A 164 8.68 -15.48 10.10
N GLY A 165 8.87 -15.83 11.37
CA GLY A 165 9.14 -17.21 11.77
C GLY A 165 8.14 -18.13 11.09
N ALA A 166 8.61 -18.93 10.14
CA ALA A 166 7.82 -20.01 9.57
C ALA A 166 7.43 -20.91 10.74
N ALA A 167 6.15 -20.91 11.10
CA ALA A 167 5.61 -21.95 11.96
C ALA A 167 5.97 -23.29 11.30
N PRO A 168 6.64 -24.24 11.98
CA PRO A 168 6.86 -25.55 11.39
C PRO A 168 5.48 -26.14 11.11
N ALA A 169 5.27 -26.62 9.88
CA ALA A 169 4.14 -27.46 9.57
C ALA A 169 4.20 -28.66 10.53
N ARG A 170 3.37 -28.64 11.58
CA ARG A 170 3.20 -29.82 12.44
C ARG A 170 2.50 -30.87 11.59
N LEU A 171 3.29 -31.84 11.13
CA LEU A 171 2.80 -33.13 10.67
C LEU A 171 2.07 -33.78 11.86
N LEU A 172 0.76 -33.97 11.74
CA LEU A 172 0.03 -34.90 12.59
C LEU A 172 0.26 -36.28 11.97
N ASP A 173 1.15 -37.07 12.58
CA ASP A 173 1.14 -38.53 12.48
C ASP A 173 0.06 -39.10 13.42
#